data_AF-A0A7W6JWS8-F1
#
_entry.id   AF-A0A7W6JWS8-F1
#
_cell.length_a   1.000
_cell.length_b   1.000
_cell.length_c   1.000
_cell.angle_alpha   90.00
_cell.angle_beta   90.00
_cell.angle_gamma   90.00
#
_symmetry.space_group_name_H-M   'P 1'
#
loop_
_entity.id
_entity.type
_entity.pdbx_description
1 polymer ?
#
loop_
_entity_poly.entity_id
_entity_poly.type
_entity_poly.pdbx_seq_one_letter_code
_entity_poly.pdbx_strand_id
1 'polypeptide(L)' 'MSRRELAETVGVNPQTIGYLERGDYSPSLELGMKIAQAFDLPVELVFSFTPFESVAAALRRAAE' A
#
# COMPACT_ATOMS: atom_id res chain seq x y z
N MET A 1 6.35 -10.72 -1.33
CA MET A 1 6.46 -9.85 -2.50
C MET A 1 7.43 -8.71 -2.20
N SER A 2 8.42 -8.51 -3.06
CA SER A 2 9.36 -7.38 -3.02
C SER A 2 8.77 -6.15 -3.72
N ARG A 3 9.35 -4.95 -3.48
CA ARG A 3 8.95 -3.73 -4.20
C ARG A 3 9.06 -3.87 -5.71
N ARG A 4 10.11 -4.57 -6.18
CA ARG A 4 10.34 -4.80 -7.60
C ARG A 4 9.24 -5.67 -8.20
N GLU A 5 8.91 -6.77 -7.54
CA GLU A 5 7.82 -7.66 -7.97
C GLU A 5 6.47 -6.92 -8.01
N LEU A 6 6.17 -6.10 -7.00
CA LEU A 6 4.95 -5.29 -7.00
C LEU A 6 4.94 -4.29 -8.17
N ALA A 7 6.05 -3.60 -8.39
CA ALA A 7 6.17 -2.61 -9.46
C ALA A 7 6.00 -3.25 -10.85
N GLU A 8 6.61 -4.42 -11.07
CA GLU A 8 6.44 -5.22 -12.28
C GLU A 8 4.97 -5.66 -12.44
N THR A 9 4.33 -6.11 -11.36
CA THR A 9 2.93 -6.55 -11.35
C THR A 9 1.96 -5.44 -11.74
N VAL A 10 2.17 -4.21 -11.24
CA VAL A 10 1.26 -3.08 -11.49
C VAL A 10 1.72 -2.18 -12.65
N GLY A 11 2.84 -2.51 -13.30
CA GLY A 11 3.35 -1.83 -14.48
C GLY A 11 3.95 -0.44 -14.23
N VAL A 12 4.68 -0.27 -13.12
CA VAL A 12 5.32 1.01 -12.76
C VAL A 12 6.83 0.84 -12.50
N ASN A 13 7.54 1.97 -12.41
CA ASN A 13 8.94 1.96 -11.98
C ASN A 13 9.03 1.54 -10.50
N PRO A 14 9.98 0.67 -10.09
CA PRO A 14 10.19 0.31 -8.68
C PRO A 14 10.34 1.50 -7.71
N GLN A 15 10.86 2.63 -8.18
CA GLN A 15 10.96 3.86 -7.40
C GLN A 15 9.57 4.44 -7.04
N THR A 16 8.57 4.28 -7.89
CA THR A 16 7.18 4.70 -7.63
C THR A 16 6.63 4.04 -6.38
N ILE A 17 6.89 2.75 -6.18
CA ILE A 17 6.50 2.04 -4.96
C ILE A 17 7.18 2.66 -3.73
N GLY A 18 8.47 3.01 -3.85
CA GLY A 18 9.19 3.69 -2.78
C GLY A 18 8.62 5.07 -2.44
N TYR A 19 8.18 5.86 -3.43
CA TYR A 19 7.51 7.14 -3.20
C TYR A 19 6.15 6.97 -2.50
N LEU A 20 5.38 5.94 -2.90
CA LEU A 20 4.10 5.61 -2.26
C LEU A 20 4.28 5.25 -0.78
N GLU A 21 5.26 4.40 -0.45
CA GLU A 21 5.51 3.97 0.93
C GLU A 21 5.95 5.11 1.86
N ARG A 22 6.61 6.14 1.32
CA ARG A 22 6.99 7.34 2.07
C ARG A 22 5.89 8.39 2.14
N GLY A 23 4.82 8.23 1.36
CA GLY A 23 3.75 9.22 1.23
C GLY A 23 4.13 10.44 0.37
N ASP A 24 5.27 10.40 -0.32
CA ASP A 24 5.75 11.48 -1.19
C ASP A 24 4.89 11.62 -2.47
N TYR A 25 4.10 10.59 -2.77
CA TYR A 25 3.31 10.49 -3.99
C TYR A 25 1.94 9.89 -3.68
N SER A 26 0.89 10.51 -4.22
CA SER A 26 -0.45 9.92 -4.24
C SER A 26 -0.65 9.17 -5.56
N PRO A 27 -1.09 7.90 -5.53
CA PRO A 27 -1.29 7.13 -6.75
C PRO A 27 -2.48 7.68 -7.56
N SER A 28 -2.48 7.43 -8.87
CA SER A 28 -3.71 7.54 -9.65
C SER A 28 -4.73 6.49 -9.18
N LEU A 29 -6.03 6.72 -9.48
CA LEU A 29 -7.07 5.72 -9.17
C LEU A 29 -6.73 4.35 -9.80
N GLU A 30 -6.29 4.33 -11.05
CA GLU A 30 -5.89 3.09 -11.74
C GLU A 30 -4.76 2.36 -11.00
N LEU A 31 -3.71 3.07 -10.59
CA LEU A 31 -2.59 2.48 -9.86
C LEU A 31 -3.05 1.96 -8.48
N GLY A 32 -3.87 2.73 -7.77
CA GLY A 32 -4.45 2.30 -6.49
C GLY A 32 -5.25 1.01 -6.63
N MET A 33 -6.11 0.92 -7.64
CA MET A 33 -6.91 -0.28 -7.93
C MET A 33 -6.04 -1.49 -8.32
N LYS A 34 -5.00 -1.29 -9.14
CA LYS A 34 -4.04 -2.35 -9.51
C LYS A 34 -3.28 -2.88 -8.29
N ILE A 35 -2.83 -1.99 -7.40
CA ILE A 35 -2.16 -2.39 -6.16
C ILE A 35 -3.12 -3.19 -5.28
N ALA A 36 -4.36 -2.73 -5.10
CA ALA A 36 -5.37 -3.45 -4.33
C ALA A 36 -5.62 -4.87 -4.87
N GLN A 37 -5.75 -5.00 -6.20
CA GLN A 37 -5.88 -6.30 -6.86
C GLN A 37 -4.65 -7.20 -6.67
N ALA A 38 -3.44 -6.64 -6.72
CA ALA A 38 -2.20 -7.41 -6.51
C ALA A 38 -2.10 -8.04 -5.11
N PHE A 39 -2.78 -7.44 -4.11
CA PHE A 39 -2.86 -7.96 -2.75
C PHE A 39 -4.14 -8.77 -2.47
N ASP A 40 -5.05 -8.89 -3.44
CA ASP A 40 -6.39 -9.48 -3.26
C ASP A 40 -7.17 -8.84 -2.09
N LEU A 41 -7.11 -7.51 -2.02
CA LEU A 41 -7.79 -6.73 -0.98
C LEU A 41 -8.65 -5.61 -1.59
N PRO A 42 -9.74 -5.20 -0.91
CA PRO A 42 -10.42 -3.95 -1.21
C PRO A 42 -9.48 -2.74 -1.11
N VAL A 43 -9.72 -1.71 -1.93
CA VAL A 43 -8.84 -0.54 -2.03
C VAL A 43 -8.76 0.23 -0.70
N GLU A 44 -9.85 0.27 0.05
CA GLU A 44 -9.98 0.90 1.36
C GLU A 44 -9.15 0.22 2.48
N LEU A 45 -8.74 -1.04 2.27
CA LEU A 45 -7.81 -1.73 3.19
C LEU A 45 -6.34 -1.47 2.84
N VAL A 46 -6.07 -0.90 1.66
CA VAL A 46 -4.71 -0.58 1.20
C VAL A 46 -4.44 0.93 1.30
N PHE A 47 -5.44 1.76 1.01
CA PHE A 47 -5.33 3.21 1.01
C PHE A 47 -6.42 3.84 1.88
N SER A 48 -6.04 4.86 2.64
CA SER A 48 -6.95 5.64 3.46
C SER A 48 -6.50 7.11 3.49
N PHE A 49 -7.45 8.03 3.65
CA PHE A 49 -7.16 9.44 3.92
C PHE A 49 -6.67 9.67 5.36
N THR A 50 -6.88 8.71 6.24
CA THR A 50 -6.36 8.72 7.61
C THR A 50 -5.22 7.72 7.72
N PRO A 51 -4.06 8.08 8.30
CA PRO A 51 -2.99 7.13 8.52
C PRO A 51 -3.48 5.90 9.26
N PHE A 52 -3.11 4.71 8.77
CA PHE A 52 -3.33 3.47 9.51
C PHE A 52 -2.55 3.51 10.81
N GLU A 53 -3.08 2.86 11.83
CA GLU A 53 -2.30 2.65 13.04
C GLU A 53 -1.05 1.81 12.73
N SER A 54 0.02 2.04 13.48
CA SER A 54 1.19 1.18 13.38
C SER A 54 0.83 -0.25 13.79
N VAL A 55 1.46 -1.24 13.14
CA VAL A 55 1.32 -2.66 13.52
C VAL A 55 1.60 -2.86 15.01
N ALA A 56 2.59 -2.15 15.58
CA ALA A 56 2.89 -2.21 17.00
C ALA A 56 1.74 -1.71 17.89
N ALA A 57 1.01 -0.68 17.46
CA ALA A 57 -0.18 -0.20 18.19
C ALA A 57 -1.35 -1.19 18.07
N ALA A 58 -1.60 -1.73 16.87
CA ALA A 58 -2.63 -2.74 16.64
C ALA A 58 -2.43 -3.99 17.50
N LEU A 59 -1.18 -4.48 17.56
CA LEU A 59 -0.81 -5.66 18.34
C LEU A 59 -0.96 -5.43 19.85
N ARG A 60 -0.63 -4.24 20.35
CA ARG A 60 -0.82 -3.90 21.77
C ARG A 60 -2.31 -3.93 22.15
N ARG A 61 -3.18 -3.32 21.35
CA ARG A 61 -4.63 -3.33 21.59
C ARG A 61 -5.21 -4.75 21.55
N ALA A 62 -4.74 -5.60 20.63
CA ALA A 62 -5.25 -6.96 20.51
C ALA A 62 -4.84 -7.89 21.67
N ALA A 63 -3.83 -7.51 22.46
CA ALA A 63 -3.36 -8.26 23.62
C ALA A 63 -4.02 -7.83 24.94
N GLU A 64 -4.82 -6.76 24.91
CA GLU A 64 -5.69 -6.30 26.01
C GLU A 64 -7.05 -7.00 25.96
#